data_AF-A0A9D7APU6-F1
#
_entry.id   AF-A0A9D7APU6-F1
#
_cell.length_a   1.000
_cell.length_b   1.000
_cell.length_c   1.000
_cell.angle_alpha   90.00
_cell.angle_beta   90.00
_cell.angle_gamma   90.00
#
_symmetry.space_group_name_H-M   'P 1'
#
loop_
_entity.id
_entity.type
_entity.pdbx_description
1 polymer ?
#
loop_
_entity_poly.entity_id
_entity_poly.type
_entity_poly.pdbx_seq_one_letter_code
_entity_poly.pdbx_strand_id
1 'polypeptide(L)'
;MSRPLPGASDLFGMAASTKRTNDRPEAAALTEVLMALRAHPAVVWCERMNSGAVKVGSRFIRFGWHGCPDVLGQLRDGRLLGVEVKAPKGKLRPEQAVFLERIKGAGGVGFMARDLRDVHRELDQFPPTGHSAHF
;
A
#
# COMPACT_ATOMS: atom_id res chain seq x y z
N MET A 1 -47.64 16.56 -6.75
CA MET A 1 -46.77 16.15 -5.63
C MET A 1 -46.57 14.64 -5.71
N SER A 2 -45.53 14.20 -6.42
CA SER A 2 -45.23 12.79 -6.64
C SER A 2 -44.26 12.29 -5.56
N ARG A 3 -44.67 11.24 -4.85
CA ARG A 3 -43.88 10.50 -3.85
C ARG A 3 -42.69 9.80 -4.55
N PRO A 4 -41.47 9.76 -3.97
CA PRO A 4 -40.40 8.95 -4.52
C PRO A 4 -40.66 7.45 -4.28
N LEU A 5 -40.34 6.63 -5.27
CA LEU A 5 -40.40 5.16 -5.18
C LEU A 5 -39.22 4.63 -4.34
N PRO A 6 -39.42 3.59 -3.52
CA PRO A 6 -38.38 3.05 -2.65
C PRO A 6 -37.46 2.08 -3.39
N GLY A 7 -36.14 2.23 -3.17
CA GLY A 7 -35.14 1.16 -3.21
C GLY A 7 -34.87 0.54 -4.58
N ALA A 8 -33.94 1.12 -5.35
CA ALA A 8 -33.35 0.44 -6.50
C ALA A 8 -32.57 -0.81 -6.03
N SER A 9 -33.15 -1.98 -6.26
CA SER A 9 -32.52 -3.30 -6.10
C SER A 9 -31.87 -3.70 -7.43
N ASP A 10 -30.75 -4.42 -7.38
CA ASP A 10 -30.17 -5.00 -8.60
C ASP A 10 -31.03 -6.16 -9.14
N LEU A 11 -30.66 -6.71 -10.30
CA LEU A 11 -31.39 -7.77 -11.00
C LEU A 11 -31.60 -9.05 -10.15
N PHE A 12 -30.93 -9.16 -9.00
CA PHE A 12 -31.00 -10.29 -8.08
C PHE A 12 -31.60 -9.94 -6.70
N GLY A 13 -32.22 -8.76 -6.55
CA GLY A 13 -32.92 -8.38 -5.32
C GLY A 13 -31.99 -8.19 -4.11
N MET A 14 -30.68 -8.05 -4.34
CA MET A 14 -29.73 -7.76 -3.27
C MET A 14 -29.66 -6.26 -3.05
N ALA A 15 -29.56 -5.84 -1.78
CA ALA A 15 -29.39 -4.43 -1.44
C ALA A 15 -28.12 -3.91 -2.13
N ALA A 16 -28.29 -2.98 -3.07
CA ALA A 16 -27.18 -2.31 -3.72
C ALA A 16 -26.29 -1.68 -2.63
N SER A 17 -25.08 -2.21 -2.47
CA SER A 17 -24.11 -1.64 -1.55
C SER A 17 -23.79 -0.24 -2.04
N THR A 18 -24.22 0.78 -1.30
CA THR A 18 -23.83 2.17 -1.57
C THR A 18 -22.31 2.21 -1.58
N LYS A 19 -21.74 2.62 -2.72
CA LYS A 19 -20.29 2.71 -2.92
C LYS A 19 -19.74 3.61 -1.81
N ARG A 20 -19.19 3.00 -0.76
CA ARG A 20 -18.64 3.71 0.39
C ARG A 20 -17.50 4.58 -0.11
N THR A 21 -17.70 5.88 -0.10
CA THR A 21 -16.63 6.85 -0.28
C THR A 21 -15.71 6.74 0.94
N ASN A 22 -14.47 6.29 0.72
CA ASN A 22 -13.46 6.29 1.76
C ASN A 22 -13.23 7.75 2.21
N ASP A 23 -13.42 8.04 3.49
CA ASP A 23 -13.22 9.38 4.08
C ASP A 23 -11.78 9.91 3.87
N ARG A 24 -10.85 9.02 3.50
CA ARG A 24 -9.57 9.37 2.88
C ARG A 24 -9.25 8.41 1.73
N PRO A 25 -9.16 8.89 0.48
CA PRO A 25 -8.79 8.05 -0.66
C PRO A 25 -7.42 7.39 -0.45
N GLU A 26 -7.26 6.15 -0.89
CA GLU A 26 -5.99 5.40 -0.80
C GLU A 26 -4.83 6.17 -1.48
N ALA A 27 -5.13 6.93 -2.53
CA ALA A 27 -4.16 7.82 -3.16
C ALA A 27 -3.60 8.90 -2.20
N ALA A 28 -4.44 9.46 -1.32
CA ALA A 28 -4.00 10.45 -0.34
C ALA A 28 -3.19 9.83 0.81
N ALA A 29 -3.47 8.58 1.15
CA ALA A 29 -2.66 7.81 2.09
C ALA A 29 -1.29 7.48 1.47
N LEU A 30 -1.25 7.06 0.20
CA LEU A 30 -0.01 6.75 -0.51
C LEU A 30 0.93 7.95 -0.61
N THR A 31 0.40 9.12 -0.96
CA THR A 31 1.18 10.35 -1.01
C THR A 31 1.80 10.67 0.35
N GLU A 32 1.03 10.60 1.43
CA GLU A 32 1.54 10.85 2.79
C GLU A 32 2.62 9.84 3.18
N VAL A 33 2.38 8.55 2.95
CA VAL A 33 3.35 7.49 3.26
C VAL A 33 4.65 7.69 2.48
N LEU A 34 4.58 8.02 1.19
CA LEU A 34 5.78 8.32 0.39
C LEU A 34 6.53 9.53 0.92
N MET A 35 5.84 10.60 1.32
CA MET A 35 6.48 11.76 1.93
C MET A 35 7.19 11.40 3.24
N ALA A 36 6.52 10.63 4.11
CA ALA A 36 7.09 10.19 5.38
C ALA A 36 8.32 9.28 5.16
N LEU A 37 8.23 8.32 4.25
CA LEU A 37 9.34 7.43 3.91
C LEU A 37 10.54 8.18 3.35
N ARG A 38 10.32 9.13 2.42
CA ARG A 38 11.40 9.93 1.83
C ARG A 38 12.08 10.87 2.83
N ALA A 39 11.35 11.32 3.85
CA ALA A 39 11.89 12.16 4.91
C ALA A 39 12.55 11.36 6.04
N HIS A 40 12.31 10.05 6.14
CA HIS A 40 12.77 9.24 7.26
C HIS A 40 14.28 8.97 7.16
N PRO A 41 15.06 9.21 8.24
CA PRO A 41 16.52 9.08 8.18
C PRO A 41 17.01 7.66 7.88
N ALA A 42 16.22 6.63 8.20
CA ALA A 42 16.58 5.23 7.90
C ALA A 42 16.45 4.85 6.41
N VAL A 43 15.76 5.64 5.58
CA VAL A 43 15.47 5.30 4.18
C VAL A 43 16.48 5.99 3.26
N VAL A 44 17.09 5.22 2.35
CA VAL A 44 18.00 5.74 1.31
C VAL A 44 17.21 6.20 0.10
N TRP A 45 16.29 5.35 -0.36
CA TRP A 45 15.40 5.62 -1.47
C TRP A 45 14.11 4.81 -1.33
N CYS A 46 13.02 5.30 -1.91
CA CYS A 46 11.78 4.55 -2.06
C CYS A 46 11.00 5.06 -3.27
N GLU A 47 10.33 4.14 -3.96
CA GLU A 47 9.53 4.42 -5.14
C GLU A 47 8.19 3.69 -5.14
N ARG A 48 7.19 4.37 -5.73
CA ARG A 48 5.86 3.80 -5.93
C ARG A 48 5.92 2.72 -7.02
N MET A 49 5.36 1.56 -6.71
CA MET A 49 5.15 0.51 -7.69
C MET A 49 3.78 0.66 -8.33
N ASN A 50 3.76 0.74 -9.66
CA ASN A 50 2.52 0.61 -10.42
C ASN A 50 2.11 -0.87 -10.43
N SER A 51 0.95 -1.16 -9.86
CA SER A 51 0.32 -2.48 -9.89
C SER A 51 -1.00 -2.44 -10.64
N GLY A 52 -1.48 -3.59 -11.07
CA GLY A 52 -2.76 -3.74 -11.78
C GLY A 52 -2.58 -4.00 -13.27
N ALA A 53 -3.64 -3.78 -14.04
CA ALA A 53 -3.61 -4.03 -15.48
C ALA A 53 -4.41 -2.97 -16.23
N VAL A 54 -3.96 -2.66 -17.44
CA VAL A 54 -4.64 -1.78 -18.37
C VAL A 54 -4.84 -2.51 -19.69
N LYS A 55 -5.99 -2.26 -20.33
CA LYS A 55 -6.22 -2.69 -21.71
C LYS A 55 -5.88 -1.55 -22.65
N VAL A 56 -4.90 -1.75 -23.54
CA VAL A 56 -4.49 -0.79 -24.57
C VAL A 56 -4.82 -1.40 -25.92
N GLY A 57 -5.87 -0.89 -26.57
CA GLY A 57 -6.44 -1.51 -27.77
C GLY A 57 -6.91 -2.94 -27.49
N SER A 58 -6.32 -3.91 -28.19
CA SER A 58 -6.59 -5.34 -27.98
C SER A 58 -5.70 -5.99 -26.92
N ARG A 59 -4.63 -5.32 -26.45
CA ARG A 59 -3.64 -5.91 -25.55
C ARG A 59 -4.00 -5.66 -24.08
N PHE A 60 -3.83 -6.70 -23.25
CA PHE A 60 -3.85 -6.58 -21.80
C PHE A 60 -2.42 -6.50 -21.28
N ILE A 61 -2.10 -5.41 -20.60
CA ILE A 61 -0.78 -5.16 -20.00
C ILE A 61 -0.95 -5.19 -18.49
N ARG A 62 -0.19 -6.06 -17.82
CA ARG A 62 -0.15 -6.13 -16.36
C ARG A 62 1.14 -5.46 -15.87
N PHE A 63 1.00 -4.57 -14.89
CA PHE A 63 2.12 -3.92 -14.22
C PHE A 63 2.38 -4.59 -12.88
N GLY A 64 3.65 -4.67 -12.51
CA GLY A 64 4.10 -5.36 -11.30
C GLY A 64 3.78 -6.86 -11.32
N TRP A 65 3.89 -7.46 -10.14
CA TRP A 65 3.54 -8.85 -9.90
C TRP A 65 2.44 -8.97 -8.85
N HIS A 66 1.84 -10.16 -8.76
CA HIS A 66 0.80 -10.42 -7.78
C HIS A 66 1.38 -10.36 -6.36
N GLY A 67 0.80 -9.52 -5.50
CA GLY A 67 1.32 -9.26 -4.15
C GLY A 67 2.45 -8.24 -4.07
N CYS A 68 2.84 -7.60 -5.19
CA CYS A 68 3.78 -6.47 -5.15
C CYS A 68 3.25 -5.38 -4.21
N PRO A 69 4.07 -4.89 -3.25
CA PRO A 69 3.67 -3.81 -2.37
C PRO A 69 3.60 -2.50 -3.15
N ASP A 70 2.80 -1.55 -2.66
CA ASP A 70 2.64 -0.23 -3.29
C ASP A 70 3.94 0.59 -3.32
N VAL A 71 4.85 0.36 -2.38
CA VAL A 71 6.15 1.02 -2.30
C VAL A 71 7.26 -0.01 -2.08
N LEU A 72 8.36 0.15 -2.83
CA LEU A 72 9.63 -0.53 -2.59
C LEU A 72 10.72 0.49 -2.30
N GLY A 73 11.71 0.11 -1.50
CA GLY A 73 12.83 0.97 -1.16
C GLY A 73 14.00 0.22 -0.55
N GLN A 74 14.99 0.97 -0.08
CA GLN A 74 16.14 0.43 0.63
C GLN A 74 16.43 1.26 1.88
N LEU A 75 16.75 0.58 2.97
CA LEU A 75 17.20 1.20 4.21
C LEU A 75 18.71 1.46 4.18
N ARG A 76 19.19 2.36 5.05
CA ARG A 76 20.61 2.75 5.12
C ARG A 76 21.56 1.60 5.46
N ASP A 77 21.07 0.57 6.13
CA ASP A 77 21.84 -0.64 6.43
C ASP A 77 21.71 -1.71 5.33
N GLY A 78 21.21 -1.34 4.14
CA GLY A 78 21.14 -2.19 2.95
C GLY A 78 19.90 -3.07 2.87
N ARG A 79 19.09 -3.16 3.94
CA ARG A 79 17.87 -3.97 3.97
C ARG A 79 16.83 -3.48 2.96
N LEU A 80 16.14 -4.43 2.31
CA LEU A 80 15.01 -4.14 1.43
C LEU A 80 13.82 -3.63 2.25
N LEU A 81 13.18 -2.56 1.79
CA LEU A 81 11.94 -2.02 2.32
C LEU A 81 10.77 -2.37 1.39
N GLY A 82 9.68 -2.89 1.95
CA GLY A 82 8.40 -3.03 1.26
C GLY A 82 7.25 -2.48 2.10
N VAL A 83 6.43 -1.61 1.52
CA VAL A 83 5.29 -1.01 2.22
C VAL A 83 4.04 -1.12 1.37
N GLU A 84 3.01 -1.74 1.95
CA GLU A 84 1.67 -1.78 1.37
C GLU A 84 0.81 -0.68 2.01
N VAL A 85 0.16 0.16 1.21
CA VAL A 85 -0.63 1.28 1.70
C VAL A 85 -2.11 0.97 1.65
N LYS A 86 -2.80 1.23 2.76
CA LYS A 86 -4.24 1.00 2.86
C LYS A 86 -4.95 2.20 3.46
N ALA A 87 -6.13 2.52 2.92
CA ALA A 87 -7.08 3.40 3.59
C ALA A 87 -7.41 2.89 5.02
N PRO A 88 -7.97 3.72 5.93
CA PRO A 88 -8.14 3.37 7.36
C PRO A 88 -8.75 1.99 7.66
N LYS A 89 -9.70 1.53 6.84
CA LYS A 89 -10.39 0.23 6.99
C LYS A 89 -9.88 -0.85 6.03
N GLY A 90 -8.91 -0.53 5.17
CA GLY A 90 -8.35 -1.44 4.19
C GLY A 90 -7.57 -2.58 4.85
N LYS A 91 -7.65 -3.78 4.28
CA LYS A 91 -6.94 -4.97 4.78
C LYS A 91 -5.98 -5.48 3.72
N LEU A 92 -4.89 -6.11 4.16
CA LEU A 92 -4.00 -6.85 3.26
C LEU A 92 -4.77 -7.96 2.57
N ARG A 93 -4.53 -8.13 1.27
CA ARG A 93 -4.88 -9.38 0.59
C ARG A 93 -3.86 -10.46 0.96
N PRO A 94 -4.21 -11.76 0.94
CA PRO A 94 -3.31 -12.84 1.36
C PRO A 94 -1.94 -12.79 0.66
N GLU A 95 -1.91 -12.54 -0.64
CA GLU A 95 -0.67 -12.45 -1.41
C GLU A 95 0.23 -11.29 -1.01
N GLN A 96 -0.34 -10.18 -0.52
CA GLN A 96 0.40 -9.02 -0.05
C GLN A 96 1.05 -9.32 1.29
N ALA A 97 0.29 -9.97 2.19
CA ALA A 97 0.84 -10.45 3.46
C ALA A 97 1.99 -11.43 3.24
N VAL A 98 1.82 -12.42 2.34
CA VAL A 98 2.88 -13.38 2.00
C VAL A 98 4.14 -12.68 1.49
N PHE A 99 4.01 -11.65 0.65
CA PHE A 99 5.18 -10.95 0.11
C PHE A 99 5.89 -10.10 1.18
N LEU A 100 5.16 -9.39 2.03
CA LEU A 100 5.75 -8.65 3.14
C LEU A 100 6.48 -9.57 4.13
N GLU A 101 5.90 -10.75 4.43
CA GLU A 101 6.57 -11.75 5.27
C GLU A 101 7.79 -12.37 4.58
N ARG A 102 7.79 -12.50 3.25
CA ARG A 102 9.00 -12.90 2.50
C ARG A 102 10.11 -11.86 2.63
N ILE A 103 9.79 -10.56 2.55
CA ILE A 103 10.78 -9.49 2.77
C ILE A 103 11.37 -9.61 4.17
N LYS A 104 10.51 -9.71 5.20
CA LYS A 104 10.93 -9.89 6.61
C LYS A 104 11.80 -11.13 6.81
N GLY A 105 11.38 -12.27 6.26
CA GLY A 105 12.11 -13.54 6.35
C GLY A 105 13.48 -13.51 5.67
N ALA A 106 13.68 -12.61 4.70
CA ALA A 106 14.97 -12.37 4.06
C ALA A 106 15.82 -11.29 4.77
N GLY A 107 15.40 -10.82 5.94
CA GLY A 107 16.08 -9.78 6.71
C GLY A 107 15.71 -8.34 6.30
N GLY A 108 14.75 -8.15 5.41
CA GLY A 108 14.21 -6.84 5.06
C GLY A 108 13.17 -6.32 6.06
N VAL A 109 12.62 -5.14 5.78
CA VAL A 109 11.53 -4.53 6.55
C VAL A 109 10.28 -4.44 5.67
N GLY A 110 9.22 -5.15 6.08
CA GLY A 110 7.97 -5.25 5.33
C GLY A 110 6.75 -4.94 6.20
N PHE A 111 5.98 -3.90 5.91
CA PHE A 111 4.81 -3.53 6.72
C PHE A 111 3.65 -2.93 5.91
N MET A 112 2.50 -2.82 6.55
CA MET A 112 1.33 -2.09 6.03
C MET A 112 1.27 -0.72 6.70
N ALA A 113 1.02 0.34 5.93
CA ALA A 113 0.85 1.69 6.43
C ALA A 113 -0.47 2.31 5.98
N ARG A 114 -1.01 3.20 6.81
CA ARG A 114 -2.23 3.97 6.55
C ARG A 114 -1.96 5.47 6.50
N ASP A 115 -0.91 5.89 7.18
CA ASP A 115 -0.48 7.28 7.32
C ASP A 115 0.99 7.34 7.77
N LEU A 116 1.51 8.54 7.98
CA LEU A 116 2.90 8.76 8.39
C LEU A 116 3.24 8.14 9.76
N ARG A 117 2.26 7.99 10.66
CA ARG A 117 2.51 7.51 12.02
C ARG A 117 2.83 6.03 12.01
N ASP A 118 2.23 5.28 11.10
CA ASP A 118 2.61 3.89 10.84
C ASP A 118 4.06 3.82 10.35
N VAL A 119 4.48 4.69 9.44
CA VAL A 119 5.86 4.72 8.94
C VAL A 119 6.87 4.92 10.08
N HIS A 120 6.66 5.93 10.92
CA HIS A 120 7.53 6.18 12.06
C HIS A 120 7.53 5.01 13.04
N ARG A 121 6.34 4.55 13.45
CA ARG A 121 6.23 3.44 14.39
C ARG A 121 6.98 2.20 13.90
N GLU A 122 6.82 1.82 12.63
CA GLU A 122 7.47 0.62 12.11
C GLU A 122 8.97 0.82 11.94
N LEU A 123 9.45 1.96 11.43
CA LEU A 123 10.90 2.17 11.20
C LEU A 123 11.69 2.46 12.48
N ASP A 124 11.09 3.09 13.48
CA ASP A 124 11.75 3.37 14.77
C ASP A 124 12.02 2.08 15.58
N GLN A 125 11.29 0.99 15.28
CA GLN A 125 11.50 -0.32 15.89
C GLN A 125 12.69 -1.10 15.29
N PHE A 126 13.28 -0.64 14.18
CA PHE A 126 14.35 -1.34 13.49
C PHE A 126 15.64 -0.52 13.46
N PRO A 127 16.38 -0.42 14.59
CA PRO A 127 17.64 0.30 14.61
C PRO A 127 18.61 -0.25 13.54
N PRO A 128 19.49 0.60 12.99
CA PRO A 128 20.44 0.18 11.96
C PRO A 128 21.30 -1.01 12.43
N THR A 129 21.38 -2.04 11.61
CA THR A 129 22.18 -3.24 11.90
C THR A 129 23.67 -3.00 11.60
N GLY A 130 24.31 -2.14 12.40
CA GLY A 130 25.79 -2.06 12.54
C GLY A 130 26.64 -1.73 11.31
N HIS A 131 26.06 -1.59 10.11
CA HIS A 131 26.77 -1.20 8.90
C HIS A 131 26.26 0.16 8.46
N SER A 132 26.91 1.21 8.96
CA SER A 132 26.81 2.54 8.39
C SER A 132 27.44 2.48 7.00
N ALA A 133 26.63 2.16 5.98
CA ALA A 133 27.03 2.42 4.62
C ALA A 133 27.04 3.94 4.45
N HIS A 134 28.23 4.53 4.61
CA HIS A 134 28.47 5.93 4.29
C HIS A 134 28.43 6.06 2.76
N PHE A 135 27.31 6.55 2.25
CA PHE A 135 27.16 7.00 0.87
C PHE A 135 27.03 8.53 0.84
#